data_AF-A0A1M5HBE3-F1
#
_entry.id   AF-A0A1M5HBE3-F1
#
_cell.length_a   1.000
_cell.length_b   1.000
_cell.length_c   1.000
_cell.angle_alpha   90.00
_cell.angle_beta   90.00
_cell.angle_gamma   90.00
#
_symmetry.space_group_name_H-M   'P 1'
#
loop_
_entity.id
_entity.type
_entity.pdbx_description
1 polymer ?
#
loop_
_entity_poly.entity_id
_entity_poly.type
_entity_poly.pdbx_seq_one_letter_code
_entity_poly.pdbx_strand_id
1 'polypeptide(L)'
;MRKQIIYLFFLLFYSLQSCQSMSVNNETPVLQNKKQVGLINQATDFKCDSCYALRTVKIEGKNLTFRVPVSLNKVNSKSIFQEDYELVSAQSKDGFVIKYNSRYSSDAYVFRIGKNKNNTVITKISQITSSVNHHKIAENDYVDYPATSICDKNANHVLLPNQEINLNQYFISSDKNCFLCPSNYSVEECLEKKKINAKFKWQ
;
A
#
# COMPACT_ATOMS: atom_id res chain seq x y z
N MET A 1 14.43 -22.77 -45.91
CA MET A 1 14.62 -22.60 -44.45
C MET A 1 15.30 -21.29 -44.03
N ARG A 2 15.93 -20.50 -44.92
CA ARG A 2 16.60 -19.23 -44.55
C ARG A 2 15.65 -18.04 -44.32
N LYS A 3 14.44 -18.06 -44.89
CA LYS A 3 13.44 -16.97 -44.77
C LYS A 3 12.63 -17.00 -43.46
N GLN A 4 12.42 -18.19 -42.85
CA GLN A 4 11.69 -18.31 -41.58
C GLN A 4 12.52 -17.86 -40.37
N ILE A 5 13.85 -18.01 -40.42
CA ILE A 5 14.76 -17.60 -39.35
C ILE A 5 14.78 -16.06 -39.20
N ILE A 6 14.60 -15.32 -40.31
CA ILE A 6 14.60 -13.84 -40.30
C ILE A 6 13.34 -13.30 -39.60
N TYR A 7 12.18 -13.94 -39.78
CA TYR A 7 10.93 -13.53 -39.11
C TYR A 7 10.99 -13.76 -37.59
N LEU A 8 11.65 -14.83 -37.14
CA LEU A 8 11.81 -15.11 -35.71
C LEU A 8 12.69 -14.05 -35.03
N PHE A 9 13.74 -13.58 -35.72
CA PHE A 9 14.62 -12.51 -35.24
C PHE A 9 13.90 -11.16 -35.14
N PHE A 10 13.04 -10.85 -36.11
CA PHE A 10 12.26 -9.61 -36.10
C PHE A 10 11.21 -9.57 -34.97
N LEU A 11 10.55 -10.70 -34.68
CA LEU A 11 9.60 -10.80 -33.55
C LEU A 11 10.29 -10.69 -32.19
N LEU A 12 11.48 -11.30 -32.04
CA LEU A 12 12.28 -11.18 -30.82
C LEU A 12 12.74 -9.72 -30.58
N PHE A 13 13.15 -9.00 -31.62
CA PHE A 13 13.53 -7.59 -31.50
C PHE A 13 12.35 -6.67 -31.10
N TYR A 14 11.14 -6.92 -31.61
CA TYR A 14 9.95 -6.16 -31.21
C TYR A 14 9.54 -6.40 -29.75
N SER A 15 9.71 -7.64 -29.25
CA SER A 15 9.44 -7.97 -27.84
C SER A 15 10.47 -7.36 -26.86
N LEU A 16 11.71 -7.15 -27.31
CA LEU A 16 12.76 -6.51 -26.51
C LEU A 16 12.56 -4.99 -26.38
N GLN A 17 11.93 -4.34 -27.36
CA GLN A 17 11.63 -2.90 -27.28
C GLN A 17 10.45 -2.58 -26.36
N SER A 18 9.56 -3.54 -26.09
CA SER A 18 8.46 -3.38 -25.13
C SER A 18 8.90 -3.60 -23.67
N CYS A 19 10.14 -4.04 -23.45
CA CYS A 19 10.74 -4.23 -22.12
C CYS A 19 11.76 -3.13 -21.76
N GLN A 20 11.76 -2.01 -22.51
CA GLN A 20 12.40 -0.79 -22.03
C GLN A 20 11.44 -0.14 -21.05
N SER A 21 11.75 -0.35 -19.77
CA SER A 21 11.19 0.35 -18.63
C SER A 21 10.85 1.78 -19.00
N MET A 22 9.58 2.15 -18.82
CA MET A 22 9.17 3.54 -18.87
C MET A 22 10.16 4.36 -18.06
N SER A 23 10.88 5.25 -18.73
CA SER A 23 11.73 6.26 -18.11
C SER A 23 10.90 6.93 -17.02
N VAL A 24 11.24 6.67 -15.76
CA VAL A 24 10.64 7.35 -14.60
C VAL A 24 11.28 8.74 -14.52
N ASN A 25 11.06 9.56 -15.55
CA ASN A 25 11.18 11.01 -15.43
C ASN A 25 9.93 11.53 -14.73
N ASN A 26 9.80 11.21 -13.45
CA ASN A 26 8.88 11.90 -12.57
C ASN A 26 9.73 12.51 -11.46
N GLU A 27 10.14 13.77 -11.66
CA GLU A 27 10.71 14.65 -10.63
C GLU A 27 9.68 14.88 -9.53
N THR A 28 9.37 13.85 -8.75
CA THR A 28 8.42 13.95 -7.66
C THR A 28 9.11 14.68 -6.51
N PRO A 29 8.62 15.86 -6.10
CA PRO A 29 9.21 16.59 -5.00
C PRO A 29 9.00 15.85 -3.68
N VAL A 30 10.07 15.80 -2.90
CA VAL A 30 10.04 15.37 -1.50
C VAL A 30 9.89 16.62 -0.64
N LEU A 31 8.91 16.58 0.26
CA LEU A 31 8.57 17.70 1.12
C LEU A 31 8.84 17.35 2.58
N GLN A 32 9.36 18.31 3.34
CA GLN A 32 9.37 18.29 4.81
C GLN A 32 8.89 19.66 5.30
N ASN A 33 7.96 19.70 6.25
CA ASN A 33 7.36 20.96 6.74
C ASN A 33 6.85 21.89 5.61
N LYS A 34 6.22 21.30 4.58
CA LYS A 34 5.71 21.99 3.37
C LYS A 34 6.79 22.62 2.47
N LYS A 35 8.08 22.38 2.72
CA LYS A 35 9.19 22.85 1.86
C LYS A 35 9.79 21.69 1.10
N GLN A 36 10.17 21.92 -0.15
CA GLN A 36 10.89 20.94 -0.95
C GLN A 36 12.32 20.74 -0.42
N VAL A 37 12.72 19.49 -0.25
CA VAL A 37 14.03 19.09 0.27
C VAL A 37 14.82 18.19 -0.70
N GLY A 38 14.19 17.81 -1.81
CA GLY A 38 14.80 17.02 -2.88
C GLY A 38 13.74 16.41 -3.79
N LEU A 39 14.13 15.39 -4.54
CA LEU A 39 13.28 14.62 -5.44
C LEU A 39 13.36 13.12 -5.11
N ILE A 40 12.30 12.37 -5.41
CA ILE A 40 12.32 10.90 -5.34
C ILE A 40 13.41 10.36 -6.27
N ASN A 41 14.11 9.33 -5.83
CA ASN A 41 15.28 8.71 -6.48
C ASN A 41 16.52 9.62 -6.58
N GLN A 42 16.51 10.79 -5.94
CA GLN A 42 17.69 11.66 -5.83
C GLN A 42 18.54 11.28 -4.61
N ALA A 43 19.86 11.20 -4.81
CA ALA A 43 20.81 11.05 -3.72
C ALA A 43 20.92 12.36 -2.91
N THR A 44 21.00 12.25 -1.59
CA THR A 44 21.09 13.40 -0.69
C THR A 44 21.73 13.04 0.65
N ASP A 45 22.26 14.04 1.34
CA ASP A 45 22.69 13.94 2.74
C ASP A 45 21.69 14.59 3.71
N PHE A 46 20.54 15.05 3.19
CA PHE A 46 19.49 15.69 3.98
C PHE A 46 18.88 14.73 5.00
N LYS A 47 18.80 15.12 6.28
CA LYS A 47 18.13 14.30 7.31
C LYS A 47 16.63 14.32 7.13
N CYS A 48 16.05 13.17 6.79
CA CYS A 48 14.63 13.00 6.60
C CYS A 48 13.94 12.51 7.88
N ASP A 49 13.32 13.41 8.65
CA ASP A 49 12.66 13.06 9.92
C ASP A 49 11.17 12.76 9.75
N SER A 50 10.52 13.35 8.75
CA SER A 50 9.10 13.15 8.42
C SER A 50 8.80 13.63 7.00
N CYS A 51 9.61 13.18 6.03
CA CYS A 51 9.38 13.58 4.65
C CYS A 51 8.20 12.85 4.04
N TYR A 52 7.62 13.46 3.02
CA TYR A 52 6.54 12.88 2.25
C TYR A 52 6.57 13.37 0.81
N ALA A 53 6.06 12.54 -0.09
CA ALA A 53 5.67 12.94 -1.44
C ALA A 53 4.16 13.15 -1.50
N LEU A 54 3.71 13.96 -2.45
CA LEU A 54 2.28 14.15 -2.73
C LEU A 54 1.87 13.35 -3.96
N ARG A 55 0.81 12.56 -3.81
CA ARG A 55 0.17 11.81 -4.90
C ARG A 55 -1.27 12.24 -5.06
N THR A 56 -1.63 12.64 -6.27
CA THR A 56 -3.02 13.02 -6.57
C THR A 56 -3.73 11.84 -7.22
N VAL A 57 -4.86 11.45 -6.66
CA VAL A 57 -5.74 10.44 -7.23
C VAL A 57 -7.08 11.07 -7.56
N LYS A 58 -7.59 10.81 -8.76
CA LYS A 58 -8.90 11.28 -9.21
C LYS A 58 -9.97 10.28 -8.80
N ILE A 59 -10.89 10.70 -7.94
CA ILE A 59 -12.03 9.90 -7.46
C ILE A 59 -13.30 10.64 -7.84
N GLU A 60 -14.13 10.04 -8.70
CA GLU A 60 -15.43 10.61 -9.13
C GLU A 60 -15.34 12.07 -9.61
N GLY A 61 -14.30 12.40 -10.38
CA GLY A 61 -14.10 13.75 -10.91
C GLY A 61 -13.44 14.74 -9.94
N LYS A 62 -13.22 14.37 -8.68
CA LYS A 62 -12.49 15.18 -7.70
C LYS A 62 -11.04 14.71 -7.58
N ASN A 63 -10.11 15.65 -7.53
CA ASN A 63 -8.71 15.37 -7.23
C ASN A 63 -8.53 15.34 -5.71
N LEU A 64 -7.99 14.24 -5.19
CA LEU A 64 -7.66 14.05 -3.78
C LEU A 64 -6.16 13.83 -3.66
N THR A 65 -5.53 14.58 -2.76
CA THR A 65 -4.08 14.56 -2.59
C THR A 65 -3.73 13.76 -1.34
N PHE A 66 -2.90 12.75 -1.53
CA PHE A 66 -2.44 11.83 -0.50
C PHE A 66 -0.96 12.09 -0.20
N ARG A 67 -0.62 12.18 1.08
CA ARG A 67 0.77 12.14 1.53
C ARG A 67 1.23 10.68 1.55
N VAL A 68 2.34 10.42 0.89
CA VAL A 68 3.03 9.14 0.92
C VAL A 68 4.33 9.34 1.70
N PRO A 69 4.54 8.63 2.82
CA PRO A 69 5.79 8.70 3.57
C PRO A 69 7.01 8.40 2.69
N VAL A 70 8.11 9.11 2.95
CA VAL A 70 9.37 8.98 2.23
C VAL A 70 10.48 8.79 3.24
N SER A 71 11.30 7.77 3.02
CA SER A 71 12.51 7.50 3.79
C SER A 71 13.75 7.58 2.92
N LEU A 72 14.91 7.62 3.58
CA LEU A 72 16.21 7.48 2.94
C LEU A 72 16.66 6.02 2.97
N ASN A 73 16.88 5.43 1.80
CA ASN A 73 17.47 4.11 1.69
C ASN A 73 18.88 4.18 1.12
N LYS A 74 19.75 3.31 1.61
CA LYS A 74 21.11 3.19 1.09
C LYS A 74 21.12 2.33 -0.16
N VAL A 75 21.50 2.93 -1.28
CA VAL A 75 21.75 2.25 -2.56
C VAL A 75 23.16 2.62 -3.00
N ASN A 76 24.03 1.62 -3.16
CA ASN A 76 25.45 1.84 -3.54
C ASN A 76 26.14 2.89 -2.66
N SER A 77 25.97 2.78 -1.33
CA SER A 77 26.52 3.70 -0.32
C SER A 77 26.01 5.15 -0.38
N LYS A 78 25.02 5.45 -1.21
CA LYS A 78 24.34 6.75 -1.23
C LYS A 78 22.96 6.65 -0.59
N SER A 79 22.58 7.64 0.20
CA SER A 79 21.23 7.77 0.73
C SER A 79 20.33 8.37 -0.35
N ILE A 80 19.27 7.68 -0.72
CA ILE A 80 18.35 8.06 -1.79
C ILE A 80 16.95 8.18 -1.22
N PHE A 81 16.24 9.25 -1.57
CA PHE A 81 14.82 9.39 -1.23
C PHE A 81 13.96 8.37 -1.97
N GLN A 82 13.18 7.58 -1.24
CA GLN A 82 12.24 6.62 -1.81
C GLN A 82 10.92 6.66 -1.04
N GLU A 83 9.82 6.46 -1.74
CA GLU A 83 8.50 6.33 -1.11
C GLU A 83 8.42 5.01 -0.36
N ASP A 84 7.92 5.06 0.88
CA ASP A 84 7.81 3.85 1.70
C ASP A 84 6.63 2.96 1.28
N TYR A 85 5.66 3.56 0.58
CA TYR A 85 4.46 2.89 0.11
C TYR A 85 4.23 3.17 -1.36
N GLU A 86 3.76 2.16 -2.08
CA GLU A 86 3.10 2.33 -3.36
C GLU A 86 1.62 2.66 -3.13
N LEU A 87 1.15 3.75 -3.74
CA LEU A 87 -0.26 4.13 -3.69
C LEU A 87 -1.00 3.56 -4.91
N VAL A 88 -1.94 2.64 -4.66
CA VAL A 88 -2.76 2.02 -5.69
C VAL A 88 -4.22 2.38 -5.47
N SER A 89 -4.92 2.72 -6.54
CA SER A 89 -6.35 3.01 -6.51
C SER A 89 -7.13 1.99 -7.34
N ALA A 90 -8.25 1.49 -6.81
CA ALA A 90 -9.09 0.55 -7.53
C ALA A 90 -10.57 0.79 -7.24
N GLN A 91 -11.42 0.53 -8.24
CA GLN A 91 -12.85 0.44 -8.03
C GLN A 91 -13.19 -0.97 -7.51
N SER A 92 -13.97 -1.06 -6.44
CA SER A 92 -14.50 -2.32 -5.90
C SER A 92 -16.03 -2.29 -5.90
N LYS A 93 -16.65 -3.46 -5.65
CA LYS A 93 -18.11 -3.57 -5.48
C LYS A 93 -18.64 -2.69 -4.35
N ASP A 94 -17.84 -2.51 -3.29
CA ASP A 94 -18.22 -1.75 -2.09
C ASP A 94 -17.78 -0.28 -2.14
N GLY A 95 -17.37 0.21 -3.31
CA GLY A 95 -16.91 1.58 -3.52
C GLY A 95 -15.44 1.67 -3.96
N PHE A 96 -14.91 2.88 -3.96
CA PHE A 96 -13.55 3.15 -4.40
C PHE A 96 -12.56 2.86 -3.27
N VAL A 97 -11.39 2.33 -3.61
CA VAL A 97 -10.39 1.89 -2.65
C VAL A 97 -9.06 2.55 -2.96
N ILE A 98 -8.41 3.07 -1.92
CA ILE A 98 -7.03 3.55 -1.94
C ILE A 98 -6.21 2.64 -1.04
N LYS A 99 -5.18 2.02 -1.61
CA LYS A 99 -4.26 1.12 -0.91
C LYS A 99 -2.88 1.76 -0.85
N TYR A 100 -2.29 1.79 0.34
CA TYR A 100 -0.87 2.04 0.57
C TYR A 100 -0.22 0.68 0.79
N ASN A 101 0.49 0.16 -0.21
CA ASN A 101 1.21 -1.11 -0.10
C ASN A 101 2.65 -0.80 0.29
N SER A 102 3.14 -1.36 1.39
CA SER A 102 4.52 -1.19 1.82
C SER A 102 5.47 -1.67 0.71
N ARG A 103 6.54 -0.91 0.44
CA ARG A 103 7.60 -1.34 -0.48
C ARG A 103 8.64 -2.24 0.19
N TYR A 104 8.61 -2.36 1.52
CA TYR A 104 9.62 -3.08 2.31
C TYR A 104 9.07 -4.28 3.08
N SER A 105 7.75 -4.34 3.26
CA SER A 105 7.05 -5.42 3.95
C SER A 105 5.79 -5.80 3.16
N SER A 106 5.09 -6.82 3.62
CA SER A 106 3.77 -7.22 3.09
C SER A 106 2.63 -6.40 3.70
N ASP A 107 2.95 -5.36 4.49
CA ASP A 107 1.94 -4.56 5.16
C ASP A 107 1.21 -3.65 4.17
N ALA A 108 -0.07 -3.44 4.42
CA ALA A 108 -0.88 -2.54 3.63
C ALA A 108 -1.90 -1.79 4.48
N TYR A 109 -2.17 -0.55 4.08
CA TYR A 109 -3.28 0.24 4.62
C TYR A 109 -4.29 0.50 3.52
N VAL A 110 -5.57 0.31 3.83
CA VAL A 110 -6.64 0.39 2.85
C VAL A 110 -7.70 1.37 3.32
N PHE A 111 -7.93 2.41 2.54
CA PHE A 111 -9.03 3.34 2.73
C PHE A 111 -10.14 3.02 1.75
N ARG A 112 -11.32 2.69 2.27
CA ARG A 112 -12.54 2.64 1.47
C ARG A 112 -13.16 4.03 1.44
N ILE A 113 -13.38 4.51 0.23
CA ILE A 113 -13.95 5.82 -0.06
C ILE A 113 -15.37 5.60 -0.55
N GLY A 114 -16.31 6.30 0.07
CA GLY A 114 -17.71 6.28 -0.29
C GLY A 114 -18.33 7.66 -0.28
N LYS A 115 -19.66 7.70 -0.42
CA LYS A 115 -20.45 8.93 -0.26
C LYS A 115 -21.25 8.88 1.03
N ASN A 116 -21.29 10.00 1.71
CA ASN A 116 -22.28 10.27 2.75
C ASN A 116 -22.97 11.59 2.40
N LYS A 117 -24.24 11.50 1.97
CA LYS A 117 -24.99 12.62 1.37
C LYS A 117 -24.22 13.19 0.18
N ASN A 118 -23.79 14.44 0.26
CA ASN A 118 -23.05 15.14 -0.81
C ASN A 118 -21.53 15.11 -0.63
N ASN A 119 -21.03 14.46 0.44
CA ASN A 119 -19.61 14.46 0.78
C ASN A 119 -18.94 13.15 0.40
N THR A 120 -17.72 13.26 -0.10
CA THR A 120 -16.80 12.12 -0.25
C THR A 120 -16.18 11.85 1.11
N VAL A 121 -16.23 10.60 1.58
CA VAL A 121 -15.79 10.23 2.92
C VAL A 121 -14.96 8.96 2.93
N ILE A 122 -14.00 8.86 3.86
CA ILE A 122 -13.41 7.57 4.24
C ILE A 122 -14.43 6.85 5.12
N THR A 123 -14.98 5.74 4.62
CA THR A 123 -16.02 4.94 5.29
C THR A 123 -15.44 3.82 6.13
N LYS A 124 -14.25 3.34 5.76
CA LYS A 124 -13.56 2.26 6.48
C LYS A 124 -12.07 2.37 6.25
N ILE A 125 -11.31 2.10 7.30
CA ILE A 125 -9.86 1.98 7.29
C ILE A 125 -9.53 0.55 7.66
N SER A 126 -8.69 -0.10 6.86
CA SER A 126 -8.14 -1.42 7.15
C SER A 126 -6.63 -1.34 7.24
N GLN A 127 -6.04 -2.07 8.17
CA GLN A 127 -4.61 -2.32 8.26
C GLN A 127 -4.40 -3.82 8.14
N ILE A 128 -3.50 -4.21 7.24
CA ILE A 128 -3.13 -5.60 6.96
C ILE A 128 -1.65 -5.68 7.28
N THR A 129 -1.26 -6.56 8.18
CA THR A 129 0.13 -6.70 8.61
C THR A 129 0.53 -8.16 8.77
N SER A 130 1.83 -8.44 8.63
CA SER A 130 2.38 -9.73 9.05
C SER A 130 2.38 -9.85 10.57
N SER A 131 2.03 -11.04 11.08
CA SER A 131 1.94 -11.32 12.51
C SER A 131 2.22 -12.80 12.78
N VAL A 132 2.17 -13.17 14.06
CA VAL A 132 2.32 -14.55 14.54
C VAL A 132 1.11 -14.87 15.42
N ASN A 133 0.52 -16.05 15.18
CA ASN A 133 -0.54 -16.55 16.05
C ASN A 133 0.03 -17.60 17.00
N HIS A 134 0.00 -17.30 18.29
CA HIS A 134 0.51 -18.16 19.35
C HIS A 134 -0.60 -19.12 19.83
N HIS A 135 -0.49 -20.40 19.50
CA HIS A 135 -1.44 -21.43 19.93
C HIS A 135 -0.91 -22.15 21.16
N LYS A 136 -1.63 -22.06 22.27
CA LYS A 136 -1.27 -22.77 23.50
C LYS A 136 -1.51 -24.28 23.33
N ILE A 137 -0.50 -25.09 23.60
CA ILE A 137 -0.57 -26.56 23.59
C ILE A 137 -0.64 -27.10 25.02
N ALA A 138 0.16 -26.53 25.93
CA ALA A 138 0.15 -26.87 27.36
C ALA A 138 0.44 -25.63 28.21
N GLU A 139 0.48 -25.78 29.53
CA GLU A 139 0.90 -24.70 30.42
C GLU A 139 2.34 -24.29 30.10
N ASN A 140 2.54 -23.03 29.73
CA ASN A 140 3.82 -22.47 29.26
C ASN A 140 4.39 -23.08 27.97
N ASP A 141 3.58 -23.79 27.18
CA ASP A 141 3.99 -24.35 25.88
C ASP A 141 3.07 -23.87 24.76
N TYR A 142 3.68 -23.34 23.70
CA TYR A 142 3.01 -22.68 22.58
C TYR A 142 3.65 -23.08 21.25
N VAL A 143 2.82 -23.16 20.21
CA VAL A 143 3.28 -23.23 18.82
C VAL A 143 2.88 -21.97 18.08
N ASP A 144 3.83 -21.49 17.29
CA ASP A 144 3.72 -20.26 16.54
C ASP A 144 3.40 -20.56 15.08
N TYR A 145 2.29 -20.00 14.61
CA TYR A 145 1.89 -20.07 13.21
C TYR A 145 2.03 -18.71 12.53
N PRO A 146 2.56 -18.66 11.30
CA PRO A 146 2.60 -17.41 10.55
C PRO A 146 1.18 -16.94 10.25
N ALA A 147 0.93 -15.66 10.49
CA ALA A 147 -0.40 -15.09 10.40
C ALA A 147 -0.39 -13.74 9.66
N THR A 148 -1.52 -13.44 9.04
CA THR A 148 -1.88 -12.10 8.61
C THR A 148 -2.83 -11.51 9.64
N SER A 149 -2.46 -10.39 10.24
CA SER A 149 -3.35 -9.60 11.09
C SER A 149 -4.12 -8.60 10.23
N ILE A 150 -5.44 -8.66 10.32
CA ILE A 150 -6.33 -7.74 9.61
C ILE A 150 -7.13 -6.97 10.65
N CYS A 151 -6.89 -5.66 10.71
CA CYS A 151 -7.53 -4.72 11.60
C CYS A 151 -8.46 -3.81 10.81
N ASP A 152 -9.70 -3.67 11.26
CA ASP A 152 -10.70 -2.88 10.57
C ASP A 152 -11.33 -1.84 11.50
N LYS A 153 -11.52 -0.62 11.01
CA LYS A 153 -12.24 0.43 11.72
C LYS A 153 -13.21 1.13 10.78
N ASN A 154 -14.48 1.18 11.15
CA ASN A 154 -15.45 2.03 10.48
C ASN A 154 -15.10 3.50 10.72
N ALA A 155 -15.22 4.30 9.67
CA ALA A 155 -14.87 5.71 9.67
C ALA A 155 -16.00 6.51 9.01
N ASN A 156 -16.01 7.82 9.27
CA ASN A 156 -16.88 8.76 8.57
C ASN A 156 -16.13 10.10 8.42
N HIS A 157 -14.90 10.02 7.93
CA HIS A 157 -14.04 11.19 7.78
C HIS A 157 -14.33 11.87 6.45
N VAL A 158 -14.86 13.09 6.50
CA VAL A 158 -15.14 13.89 5.31
C VAL A 158 -13.83 14.33 4.66
N LEU A 159 -13.70 14.06 3.37
CA LEU A 159 -12.59 14.50 2.55
C LEU A 159 -12.93 15.85 1.91
N LEU A 160 -12.33 16.91 2.44
CA LEU A 160 -12.52 18.25 1.91
C LEU A 160 -11.66 18.48 0.65
N PRO A 161 -12.12 19.32 -0.30
CA PRO A 161 -11.29 19.76 -1.40
C PRO A 161 -9.97 20.37 -0.91
N ASN A 162 -8.87 20.11 -1.62
CA ASN A 162 -7.52 20.61 -1.33
C ASN A 162 -6.91 20.15 0.01
N GLN A 163 -7.55 19.22 0.72
CA GLN A 163 -6.96 18.61 1.91
C GLN A 163 -5.91 17.57 1.51
N GLU A 164 -4.73 17.63 2.15
CA GLU A 164 -3.74 16.57 2.08
C GLU A 164 -4.09 15.47 3.07
N ILE A 165 -4.31 14.26 2.57
CA ILE A 165 -4.69 13.09 3.35
C ILE A 165 -3.41 12.42 3.85
N ASN A 166 -3.18 12.44 5.15
CA ASN A 166 -2.00 11.84 5.77
C ASN A 166 -2.33 10.46 6.35
N LEU A 167 -1.66 9.41 5.86
CA LEU A 167 -1.81 8.04 6.33
C LEU A 167 -1.76 7.91 7.86
N ASN A 168 -0.78 8.56 8.49
CA ASN A 168 -0.53 8.42 9.93
C ASN A 168 -1.68 8.95 10.81
N GLN A 169 -2.50 9.87 10.29
CA GLN A 169 -3.67 10.39 11.01
C GLN A 169 -4.78 9.35 11.17
N TYR A 170 -4.75 8.28 10.37
CA TYR A 170 -5.78 7.26 10.30
C TYR A 170 -5.32 5.90 10.83
N PHE A 171 -4.09 5.81 11.37
CA PHE A 171 -3.58 4.57 11.93
C PHE A 171 -4.48 4.00 13.03
N ILE A 172 -4.65 2.68 12.99
CA ILE A 172 -5.43 1.94 13.96
C ILE A 172 -4.49 1.58 15.11
N SER A 173 -4.53 2.34 16.19
CA SER A 173 -3.67 2.13 17.37
C SER A 173 -4.20 1.09 18.36
N SER A 174 -5.21 0.30 17.99
CA SER A 174 -5.84 -0.66 18.92
C SER A 174 -6.16 -1.99 18.25
N ASP A 175 -5.69 -3.06 18.89
CA ASP A 175 -5.91 -4.45 18.49
C ASP A 175 -7.37 -4.91 18.59
N LYS A 176 -8.25 -4.09 19.19
CA LYS A 176 -9.63 -4.47 19.53
C LYS A 176 -10.48 -4.89 18.32
N ASN A 177 -10.13 -4.43 17.12
CA ASN A 177 -10.85 -4.77 15.89
C ASN A 177 -10.00 -5.58 14.91
N CYS A 178 -8.98 -6.27 15.42
CA CYS A 178 -8.10 -7.11 14.64
C CYS A 178 -8.52 -8.57 14.74
N PHE A 179 -8.27 -9.32 13.68
CA PHE A 179 -8.29 -10.78 13.73
C PHE A 179 -7.10 -11.34 12.98
N LEU A 180 -6.64 -12.50 13.44
CA LEU A 180 -5.57 -13.25 12.79
C LEU A 180 -6.16 -14.25 11.81
N CYS A 181 -5.52 -14.34 10.65
CA CYS A 181 -5.78 -15.33 9.61
C CYS A 181 -4.47 -16.05 9.29
N PRO A 182 -4.46 -17.37 9.01
CA PRO A 182 -3.24 -18.05 8.59
C PRO A 182 -2.71 -17.45 7.28
N SER A 183 -1.38 -17.33 7.16
CA SER A 183 -0.74 -16.61 6.04
C SER A 183 -0.90 -17.27 4.67
N ASN A 184 -1.39 -18.52 4.61
CA ASN A 184 -1.67 -19.23 3.35
C ASN A 184 -3.03 -18.85 2.73
N TYR A 185 -3.89 -18.12 3.43
CA TYR A 185 -5.12 -17.56 2.87
C TYR A 185 -4.88 -16.16 2.32
N SER A 186 -5.56 -15.81 1.23
CA SER A 186 -5.63 -14.43 0.77
C SER A 186 -6.45 -13.57 1.74
N VAL A 187 -6.19 -12.25 1.74
CA VAL A 187 -6.94 -11.28 2.56
C VAL A 187 -8.44 -11.34 2.26
N GLU A 188 -8.82 -11.50 1.00
CA GLU A 188 -10.21 -11.65 0.57
C GLU A 188 -10.86 -12.91 1.18
N GLU A 189 -10.21 -14.07 1.12
CA GLU A 189 -10.71 -15.31 1.73
C GLU A 189 -10.81 -15.19 3.25
N CYS A 190 -9.84 -14.54 3.90
CA CYS A 190 -9.88 -14.26 5.33
C CYS A 190 -11.12 -13.44 5.72
N LEU A 191 -11.41 -12.39 4.95
CA LEU A 191 -12.57 -11.52 5.18
C LEU A 191 -13.89 -12.27 4.94
N GLU A 192 -13.98 -13.11 3.91
CA GLU A 192 -15.16 -13.93 3.65
C GLU A 192 -15.43 -14.94 4.76
N LYS A 193 -14.40 -15.66 5.21
CA LYS A 193 -14.51 -16.59 6.34
C LYS A 193 -14.88 -15.88 7.63
N LYS A 194 -14.33 -14.67 7.87
CA LYS A 194 -14.67 -13.85 9.04
C LYS A 194 -16.14 -13.45 9.04
N LYS A 195 -16.72 -13.08 7.88
CA LYS A 195 -18.15 -12.72 7.75
C LYS A 195 -19.09 -13.84 8.20
N ILE A 196 -18.72 -15.09 7.93
CA ILE A 196 -19.51 -16.28 8.30
C ILE A 196 -19.05 -16.92 9.62
N ASN A 197 -18.13 -16.29 10.35
CA ASN A 197 -17.50 -16.83 11.56
C ASN A 197 -16.92 -18.25 11.39
N ALA A 198 -16.40 -18.57 10.21
CA ALA A 198 -15.78 -19.87 9.95
C ALA A 198 -14.43 -19.98 10.67
N LYS A 199 -14.13 -21.20 11.15
CA LYS A 199 -12.81 -21.50 11.74
C LYS A 199 -11.75 -21.60 10.65
N PHE A 200 -10.56 -21.08 10.97
CA PHE A 200 -9.37 -21.26 10.15
C PHE A 200 -8.65 -22.56 10.50
N LYS A 201 -8.07 -23.20 9.48
CA LYS A 201 -7.09 -24.28 9.68
C LYS A 201 -5.71 -23.64 9.77
N TRP A 202 -5.06 -23.81 10.91
CA TRP A 202 -3.72 -23.31 11.19
C TRP A 202 -2.72 -24.42 10.90
N GLN A 203 -1.75 -24.13 10.03
CA GLN A 203 -0.71 -25.05 9.56
C GLN A 203 0.58 -24.26 9.36
#